data_AF-A0A7T7XKF1-F1
#
_entry.id   AF-A0A7T7XKF1-F1
#
_cell.length_a   1.000
_cell.length_b   1.000
_cell.length_c   1.000
_cell.angle_alpha   90.00
_cell.angle_beta   90.00
_cell.angle_gamma   90.00
#
_symmetry.space_group_name_H-M   'P 1'
#
loop_
_entity.id
_entity.type
_entity.pdbx_description
1 polymer ?
#
loop_
_entity_poly.entity_id
_entity_poly.type
_entity_poly.pdbx_seq_one_letter_code
_entity_poly.pdbx_strand_id
1 'polypeptide(L)' 'MQSTKVFISGNSQAIRLPKEYQVDEKELYVQKIGGTIILLSKKNPWDAFEKSLDEFSDDFLSSGRKQPKRQKRESL' A
#
# COMPACT_ATOMS: atom_id res chain seq x y z
N MET A 1 14.43 -0.77 14.07
CA MET A 1 12.99 -1.04 14.29
C MET A 1 12.58 -0.38 15.59
N GLN A 2 11.51 0.40 15.58
CA GLN A 2 10.92 1.00 16.78
C GLN A 2 9.69 0.20 17.17
N SER A 3 9.54 -0.15 18.45
CA SER A 3 8.34 -0.77 18.97
C SER A 3 7.41 0.28 19.56
N THR A 4 6.12 -0.02 19.59
CA THR A 4 5.14 0.83 20.28
C THR A 4 4.21 0.00 21.16
N LYS A 5 3.51 0.68 22.06
CA LYS A 5 2.61 0.04 23.02
C LYS A 5 1.23 -0.18 22.40
N VAL A 6 0.73 -1.39 22.61
CA VAL A 6 -0.67 -1.75 22.41
C VAL A 6 -1.40 -1.63 23.75
N PHE A 7 -2.60 -1.06 23.75
CA PHE A 7 -3.39 -0.83 24.96
C PHE A 7 -4.89 -0.94 24.67
N ILE A 8 -5.71 -0.89 25.71
CA ILE A 8 -7.17 -0.90 25.61
C ILE A 8 -7.72 0.52 25.77
N SER A 9 -8.66 0.90 24.90
CA SER A 9 -9.41 2.15 24.96
C SER A 9 -10.90 1.85 24.92
N GLY A 10 -11.56 1.92 26.08
CA GLY A 10 -12.94 1.44 26.22
C GLY A 10 -13.03 -0.07 25.92
N ASN A 11 -13.87 -0.45 24.96
CA ASN A 11 -14.05 -1.84 24.54
C ASN A 11 -13.20 -2.23 23.32
N SER A 12 -12.24 -1.38 22.92
CA SER A 12 -11.44 -1.57 21.71
C SER A 12 -9.95 -1.64 22.02
N GLN A 13 -9.20 -2.31 21.15
CA GLN A 13 -7.74 -2.29 21.17
C GLN A 13 -7.23 -1.07 20.39
N ALA A 14 -6.19 -0.42 20.93
CA ALA A 14 -5.56 0.74 20.33
C ALA A 14 -4.03 0.58 20.30
N ILE A 15 -3.39 1.25 19.34
CA ILE A 15 -1.94 1.33 19.21
C ILE A 15 -1.54 2.78 19.41
N ARG A 16 -0.50 3.04 20.22
CA ARG A 16 0.05 4.39 20.34
C ARG A 16 0.90 4.69 19.11
N LEU A 17 0.58 5.75 18.37
CA LEU A 17 1.47 6.23 17.31
C LEU A 17 2.55 7.13 17.91
N PRO A 18 3.86 6.81 17.73
CA PRO A 18 4.94 7.75 18.01
C PRO A 18 4.78 9.06 17.22
N LYS A 19 5.43 10.13 17.68
CA LYS A 19 5.25 11.48 17.14
C LYS A 19 5.61 11.56 15.65
N GLU A 20 6.67 10.86 15.26
CA GLU A 20 7.18 10.73 13.90
C GLU A 20 6.23 10.00 12.93
N TYR A 21 5.21 9.30 13.45
CA TYR A 21 4.19 8.60 12.66
C TYR A 21 2.78 9.18 12.86
N GLN A 22 2.66 10.40 13.39
CA GLN A 22 1.36 11.06 13.53
C GLN A 22 0.76 11.36 12.16
N VAL A 23 -0.57 11.29 12.10
CA VAL A 23 -1.37 11.61 10.92
C VAL A 23 -2.29 12.78 11.25
N ASP A 24 -2.46 13.70 10.31
CA ASP A 24 -3.35 14.86 10.45
C ASP A 24 -4.82 14.51 10.12
N GLU A 25 -5.05 13.31 9.60
CA GLU A 25 -6.38 12.81 9.26
C GLU A 25 -7.09 12.19 10.47
N LYS A 26 -8.40 12.40 10.55
CA LYS A 26 -9.24 11.83 11.62
C LYS A 26 -9.55 10.35 11.40
N GLU A 27 -9.47 9.87 10.17
CA GLU A 27 -9.81 8.51 9.77
C GLU A 27 -8.88 8.01 8.68
N LEU A 28 -8.52 6.72 8.75
CA LEU A 28 -7.71 6.01 7.76
C LEU A 28 -8.46 4.75 7.32
N TYR A 29 -8.12 4.21 6.16
CA TYR A 29 -8.44 2.82 5.83
C TYR A 29 -7.50 1.89 6.60
N VAL A 30 -8.01 0.74 7.03
CA VAL A 30 -7.25 -0.31 7.69
C VAL A 30 -7.36 -1.60 6.91
N GLN A 31 -6.22 -2.22 6.61
CA GLN A 31 -6.15 -3.52 5.96
C GLN A 31 -5.20 -4.45 6.73
N LYS A 32 -5.58 -5.72 6.84
CA LYS A 32 -4.72 -6.76 7.44
C LYS A 32 -4.30 -7.74 6.36
N ILE A 33 -2.99 -7.91 6.18
CA ILE A 33 -2.40 -8.87 5.24
C ILE A 33 -1.48 -9.79 6.04
N GLY A 34 -1.90 -11.04 6.25
CA GLY A 34 -1.20 -11.97 7.14
C GLY A 34 -1.07 -11.40 8.55
N GLY A 35 0.17 -11.20 9.01
CA GLY A 35 0.50 -10.61 10.31
C GLY A 35 0.62 -9.07 10.31
N THR A 36 0.52 -8.42 9.14
CA THR A 36 0.77 -6.99 8.99
C THR A 36 -0.54 -6.19 8.98
N ILE A 37 -0.55 -5.05 9.68
CA ILE A 37 -1.61 -4.05 9.61
C ILE A 37 -1.10 -2.87 8.79
N ILE A 38 -1.85 -2.50 7.76
CA ILE A 38 -1.56 -1.37 6.88
C ILE A 38 -2.64 -0.31 7.11
N LEU A 39 -2.20 0.92 7.37
CA LEU A 39 -3.06 2.09 7.51
C LEU A 39 -2.84 3.00 6.30
N LEU A 40 -3.90 3.33 5.58
CA LEU A 40 -3.84 4.15 4.36
C LEU A 40 -4.68 5.41 4.52
N SER A 41 -4.21 6.52 3.96
CA SER A 41 -4.98 7.76 3.86
C SER A 41 -6.34 7.51 3.20
N LYS A 42 -7.41 8.12 3.72
CA LYS A 42 -8.70 8.11 3.03
C LYS A 42 -8.76 9.13 1.90
N LYS A 43 -7.99 10.21 2.00
CA LYS A 43 -7.94 11.27 0.98
C LYS A 43 -7.22 10.81 -0.29
N ASN A 44 -6.12 10.08 -0.13
CA ASN A 44 -5.41 9.49 -1.26
C ASN A 44 -4.88 8.09 -0.90
N PRO A 45 -5.72 7.03 -1.04
CA PRO A 45 -5.29 5.66 -0.74
C PRO A 45 -4.25 5.12 -1.72
N TRP A 46 -4.05 5.78 -2.87
CA TRP A 46 -3.11 5.37 -3.92
C TRP A 46 -1.78 6.12 -3.88
N ASP A 47 -1.61 7.11 -2.99
CA ASP A 47 -0.39 7.94 -2.91
C ASP A 47 0.91 7.12 -2.82
N ALA A 48 0.91 6.07 -1.99
CA ALA A 48 2.07 5.19 -1.86
C ALA A 48 2.36 4.41 -3.16
N PHE A 49 1.31 3.99 -3.86
CA PHE A 49 1.45 3.32 -5.15
C PHE A 49 1.94 4.30 -6.23
N GLU A 50 1.38 5.50 -6.30
CA GLU A 50 1.80 6.54 -7.25
C GLU A 50 3.28 6.90 -7.05
N LYS A 51 3.73 7.12 -5.81
CA LYS A 51 5.15 7.39 -5.49
C LYS A 51 6.07 6.24 -5.85
N SER A 52 5.60 4.99 -5.72
CA SER A 52 6.40 3.82 -6.12
C SER A 52 6.71 3.77 -7.62
N LEU A 53 5.96 4.50 -8.45
CA LEU A 53 6.26 4.62 -9.88
C LEU A 53 7.57 5.38 -10.15
N ASP A 54 7.98 6.25 -9.23
CA ASP A 54 9.26 6.98 -9.33
C ASP A 54 10.46 6.14 -8.85
N GLU A 55 10.22 4.95 -8.27
CA GLU A 55 11.25 4.05 -7.77
C GLU A 55 11.74 3.02 -8.80
N PHE A 56 11.14 3.00 -10.00
CA PHE A 56 11.65 2.16 -11.09
C PHE A 56 13.01 2.66 -11.56
N SER A 57 13.91 1.73 -11.89
CA SER A 57 15.17 2.06 -12.54
C SER A 57 14.94 2.58 -13.96
N ASP A 58 15.85 3.42 -14.45
CA ASP A 58 15.77 4.02 -15.80
C ASP A 58 15.66 2.97 -16.93
N ASP A 59 16.15 1.76 -16.69
CA ASP A 59 16.12 0.66 -17.65
C ASP A 59 14.85 -0.21 -17.57
N PHE A 60 13.94 0.06 -16.62
CA PHE A 60 12.68 -0.66 -16.47
C PHE A 60 11.85 -0.57 -17.74
N LEU A 61 11.63 -1.73 -18.39
CA LEU A 61 10.94 -1.83 -19.69
C LEU A 61 11.54 -0.96 -20.80
N SER A 62 12.83 -0.63 -20.72
CA SER A 62 13.56 0.15 -21.75
C SER A 62 13.46 -0.43 -23.16
N SER A 63 13.40 -1.78 -23.29
CA SER A 63 13.18 -2.45 -24.57
C SER A 63 11.72 -2.50 -25.04
N GLY A 64 10.82 -1.84 -24.32
CA GLY A 64 9.38 -1.90 -24.51
C GLY A 64 8.75 -3.24 -24.07
N ARG A 65 7.42 -3.29 -24.14
CA ARG A 65 6.63 -4.49 -23.86
C ARG A 65 6.84 -5.54 -24.96
N LYS A 66 7.37 -6.70 -24.62
CA LYS A 66 7.49 -7.86 -25.52
C LYS A 66 6.16 -8.61 -25.68
N GLN A 67 5.20 -8.00 -26.36
CA GLN A 67 3.88 -8.60 -26.61
C GLN A 67 3.94 -9.59 -27.78
N PRO A 68 3.60 -10.88 -27.61
CA PRO A 68 3.46 -11.81 -28.73
C PRO A 68 2.25 -11.50 -29.62
N LYS A 69 2.24 -12.07 -30.83
CA LYS A 69 1.08 -11.99 -31.72
C LYS A 69 -0.12 -12.70 -31.09
N ARG A 70 -1.32 -12.16 -31.34
CA ARG A 70 -2.59 -12.78 -30.91
C ARG A 70 -2.70 -14.18 -31.50
N GLN A 71 -3.03 -15.17 -30.66
CA GLN A 71 -3.28 -16.55 -31.09
C GLN A 71 -4.49 -16.59 -32.03
N LYS A 72 -4.38 -17.32 -33.16
CA LYS A 72 -5.55 -17.72 -33.95
C LYS A 72 -6.19 -18.95 -33.27
N ARG A 73 -7.50 -18.89 -33.04
CA ARG A 73 -8.31 -20.00 -32.50
C ARG A 73 -9.36 -20.39 -33.53
N GLU A 74 -9.77 -21.65 -33.52
CA GLU A 74 -10.90 -22.12 -34.32
C GLU A 74 -12.18 -21.36 -33.91
N SER A 75 -13.06 -21.12 -34.89
CA SER A 75 -14.40 -20.62 -34.60
C SER A 75 -15.20 -21.71 -33.88
N LEU A 76 -16.15 -21.29 -33.05
CA LEU A 76 -17.11 -22.19 -32.39
C LEU A 76 -17.90 -23.01 -33.42
#